data_AF-A0A3F3I4L7-F1
#
_entry.id   AF-A0A3F3I4L7-F1
#
_cell.length_a   1.000
_cell.length_b   1.000
_cell.length_c   1.000
_cell.angle_alpha   90.00
_cell.angle_beta   90.00
_cell.angle_gamma   90.00
#
_symmetry.space_group_name_H-M   'P 1'
#
loop_
_entity.id
_entity.type
_entity.pdbx_description
1 polymer ?
#
loop_
_entity_poly.entity_id
_entity_poly.type
_entity_poly.pdbx_seq_one_letter_code
_entity_poly.pdbx_strand_id
1 'polypeptide(L)'
;MATFGVIVFPGSNCDHDAYHAMKHIMNSNVKFLWHKDTDLSGIDFLIVPGGFSYGDYLRSGAIARFSPIMQEVVKFAEKGGPVLGICNGFQILLEAGLIPGAMMHNQDLRFVCKNVFIRCETTDSLFTNTLTKGQVFDIPVSHGEGNYHINESGLKSLQDKDQILFRYSDADGNLTEESNFNGSIDHIAGITNDGRNVLGMMPHPERAMEKLLGSDDGKIIFDSILNSLSVA
;
A
#
# COMPACT_ATOMS: atom_id res chain seq x y z
N MET A 1 -6.90 10.68 19.41
CA MET A 1 -5.73 10.06 18.78
C MET A 1 -6.25 8.88 17.98
N ALA A 2 -6.03 8.88 16.67
CA ALA A 2 -6.56 7.87 15.77
C ALA A 2 -6.08 6.46 16.14
N THR A 3 -6.95 5.47 15.94
CA THR A 3 -6.70 4.04 16.20
C THR A 3 -6.58 3.29 14.89
N PHE A 4 -5.40 2.71 14.67
CA PHE A 4 -5.05 1.91 13.51
C PHE A 4 -5.35 0.43 13.77
N GLY A 5 -6.04 -0.22 12.84
CA GLY A 5 -6.23 -1.67 12.83
C GLY A 5 -5.26 -2.32 11.87
N VAL A 6 -4.32 -3.12 12.37
CA VAL A 6 -3.39 -3.91 11.54
C VAL A 6 -3.92 -5.33 11.44
N ILE A 7 -4.29 -5.76 10.24
CA ILE A 7 -4.86 -7.08 10.02
C ILE A 7 -3.77 -8.15 10.05
N VAL A 8 -3.99 -9.26 10.73
CA VAL A 8 -3.08 -10.40 10.77
C VAL A 8 -3.70 -11.57 10.03
N PHE A 9 -3.10 -11.95 8.90
CA PHE A 9 -3.48 -13.13 8.13
C PHE A 9 -2.55 -14.30 8.45
N PRO A 10 -2.99 -15.56 8.31
CA PRO A 10 -2.08 -16.69 8.29
C PRO A 10 -1.04 -16.48 7.18
N GLY A 11 0.24 -16.32 7.52
CA GLY A 11 1.34 -16.08 6.58
C GLY A 11 1.67 -14.61 6.27
N SER A 12 0.92 -13.64 6.80
CA SER A 12 1.44 -12.26 6.82
C SER A 12 2.70 -12.20 7.68
N ASN A 13 3.64 -11.31 7.33
CA ASN A 13 4.91 -11.20 8.05
C ASN A 13 5.39 -9.75 8.23
N CYS A 14 4.65 -8.77 7.70
CA CYS A 14 4.91 -7.35 7.88
C CYS A 14 3.89 -6.68 8.82
N ASP A 15 2.99 -7.45 9.45
CA ASP A 15 2.03 -6.92 10.45
C ASP A 15 2.75 -6.29 11.65
N HIS A 16 3.79 -6.94 12.17
CA HIS A 16 4.63 -6.37 13.22
C HIS A 16 5.45 -5.15 12.76
N ASP A 17 5.89 -5.10 11.49
CA ASP A 17 6.57 -3.93 10.93
C ASP A 17 5.62 -2.71 10.93
N ALA A 18 4.38 -2.91 10.43
CA ALA A 18 3.33 -1.89 10.44
C ALA A 18 2.93 -1.49 11.87
N TYR A 19 2.84 -2.46 12.79
CA TYR A 19 2.59 -2.18 14.21
C TYR A 19 3.69 -1.31 14.81
N HIS A 20 4.96 -1.65 14.60
CA HIS A 20 6.11 -0.91 15.13
C HIS A 20 6.15 0.51 14.58
N ALA A 21 6.01 0.66 13.27
CA ALA A 21 5.95 1.94 12.59
C ALA A 21 4.88 2.85 13.22
N MET A 22 3.65 2.36 13.34
CA MET A 22 2.55 3.19 13.84
C MET A 22 2.57 3.40 15.36
N LYS A 23 2.89 2.35 16.13
CA LYS A 23 2.82 2.39 17.59
C LYS A 23 4.01 3.13 18.20
N HIS A 24 5.22 2.80 17.76
CA HIS A 24 6.46 3.21 18.43
C HIS A 24 7.10 4.44 17.78
N ILE A 25 6.97 4.60 16.47
CA ILE A 25 7.57 5.72 15.74
C ILE A 25 6.56 6.86 15.61
N MET A 26 5.36 6.55 15.11
CA MET A 26 4.30 7.55 14.91
C MET A 26 3.42 7.80 16.14
N ASN A 27 3.72 7.15 17.27
CA ASN A 27 3.03 7.34 18.56
C ASN A 27 1.49 7.24 18.49
N SER A 28 0.97 6.35 17.64
CA SER A 28 -0.46 6.17 17.42
C SER A 28 -1.04 4.99 18.23
N ASN A 29 -2.37 4.94 18.36
CA ASN A 29 -3.03 3.76 18.90
C ASN A 29 -3.10 2.68 17.82
N VAL A 30 -2.72 1.45 18.15
CA VAL A 30 -2.69 0.34 17.19
C VAL A 30 -3.30 -0.90 17.83
N LYS A 31 -4.18 -1.58 17.09
CA LYS A 31 -4.75 -2.87 17.45
C LYS A 31 -4.46 -3.89 16.35
N PHE A 32 -4.04 -5.08 16.74
CA PHE A 32 -4.07 -6.21 15.82
C PHE A 32 -5.51 -6.70 15.64
N LEU A 33 -5.86 -7.04 14.41
CA LEU A 33 -7.16 -7.60 14.05
C LEU A 33 -6.92 -8.96 13.39
N TRP A 34 -7.46 -10.02 13.97
CA TRP A 34 -7.28 -11.36 13.44
C TRP A 34 -8.13 -11.54 12.17
N HIS A 35 -7.65 -12.28 11.16
CA HIS A 35 -8.37 -12.39 9.88
C HIS A 35 -9.81 -12.95 9.97
N LYS A 36 -10.18 -13.60 11.09
CA LYS A 36 -11.54 -14.09 11.35
C LYS A 36 -12.41 -13.11 12.13
N ASP A 37 -11.86 -12.01 12.62
CA ASP A 37 -12.62 -11.01 13.35
C ASP A 37 -13.57 -10.29 12.40
N THR A 38 -14.69 -9.83 12.96
CA THR A 38 -15.74 -9.09 12.23
C THR A 38 -16.10 -7.78 12.93
N ASP A 39 -15.42 -7.45 14.03
CA ASP A 39 -15.64 -6.22 14.77
C ASP A 39 -14.51 -5.23 14.48
N LEU A 40 -14.85 -4.16 13.77
CA LEU A 40 -13.94 -3.04 13.48
C LEU A 40 -14.28 -1.81 14.34
N SER A 41 -15.03 -1.97 15.42
CA SER A 41 -15.44 -0.86 16.28
C SER A 41 -14.25 -0.14 16.91
N GLY A 42 -14.29 1.20 16.82
CA GLY A 42 -13.21 2.06 17.31
C GLY A 42 -11.91 1.94 16.51
N ILE A 43 -11.97 1.50 15.26
CA ILE A 43 -10.87 1.58 14.29
C ILE A 43 -11.14 2.75 13.34
N ASP A 44 -10.18 3.66 13.23
CA ASP A 44 -10.26 4.85 12.39
C ASP A 44 -9.56 4.66 11.04
N PHE A 45 -8.61 3.72 10.96
CA PHE A 45 -7.81 3.43 9.77
C PHE A 45 -7.39 1.96 9.73
N LEU A 46 -7.44 1.32 8.58
CA LEU A 46 -7.04 -0.09 8.41
C LEU A 46 -5.75 -0.23 7.61
N ILE A 47 -4.85 -1.09 8.08
CA ILE A 47 -3.66 -1.54 7.36
C ILE A 47 -3.82 -3.02 7.03
N VAL A 48 -3.79 -3.33 5.73
CA VAL A 48 -3.62 -4.68 5.18
C VAL A 48 -2.12 -4.86 4.93
N PRO A 49 -1.41 -5.65 5.74
CA PRO A 49 0.06 -5.66 5.71
C PRO A 49 0.63 -6.46 4.55
N GLY A 50 1.95 -6.32 4.35
CA GLY A 50 2.73 -7.19 3.48
C GLY A 50 3.00 -8.60 4.04
N GLY A 51 3.64 -9.41 3.21
CA GLY A 51 4.05 -10.78 3.53
C GLY A 51 3.65 -11.77 2.46
N PHE A 52 3.33 -12.99 2.87
CA PHE A 52 2.93 -14.09 1.98
C PHE A 52 1.67 -14.74 2.55
N SER A 53 0.55 -14.01 2.57
CA SER A 53 -0.70 -14.55 3.14
C SER A 53 -1.07 -15.88 2.46
N TYR A 54 -1.30 -16.91 3.28
CA TYR A 54 -1.51 -18.30 2.84
C TYR A 54 -0.40 -18.86 1.94
N GLY A 55 0.83 -18.34 2.08
CA GLY A 55 1.99 -18.74 1.30
C GLY A 55 1.90 -18.39 -0.19
N ASP A 56 0.96 -17.53 -0.58
CA ASP A 56 0.63 -17.20 -1.97
C ASP A 56 0.38 -18.44 -2.86
N TYR A 57 -0.03 -19.57 -2.26
CA TYR A 57 -0.07 -20.89 -2.90
C TYR A 57 -0.95 -21.00 -4.16
N LEU A 58 -2.02 -20.22 -4.26
CA LEU A 58 -2.86 -20.17 -5.46
C LEU A 58 -2.43 -19.03 -6.40
N ARG A 59 -2.36 -17.83 -5.82
CA ARG A 59 -1.92 -16.55 -6.38
C ARG A 59 -1.81 -15.58 -5.22
N SER A 60 -0.90 -14.62 -5.27
CA SER A 60 -0.69 -13.74 -4.12
C SER A 60 -1.96 -13.00 -3.69
N GLY A 61 -2.27 -13.06 -2.40
CA GLY A 61 -3.45 -12.43 -1.80
C GLY A 61 -4.82 -13.05 -2.15
N ALA A 62 -4.89 -13.99 -3.10
CA ALA A 62 -6.17 -14.50 -3.63
C ALA A 62 -6.98 -15.31 -2.61
N ILE A 63 -6.32 -16.01 -1.68
CA ILE A 63 -7.00 -16.75 -0.62
C ILE A 63 -7.43 -15.80 0.50
N ALA A 64 -6.59 -14.83 0.85
CA ALA A 64 -6.84 -13.92 1.97
C ALA A 64 -8.10 -13.07 1.79
N ARG A 65 -8.47 -12.73 0.55
CA ARG A 65 -9.71 -11.98 0.23
C ARG A 65 -10.98 -12.65 0.77
N PHE A 66 -10.97 -13.96 0.99
CA PHE A 66 -12.12 -14.72 1.50
C PHE A 66 -12.16 -14.80 3.03
N SER A 67 -11.19 -14.20 3.72
CA SER A 67 -11.21 -14.13 5.19
C SER A 67 -12.39 -13.30 5.68
N PRO A 68 -13.06 -13.69 6.79
CA PRO A 68 -14.21 -12.96 7.33
C PRO A 68 -13.98 -11.45 7.48
N ILE A 69 -12.79 -11.04 7.97
CA ILE A 69 -12.47 -9.63 8.16
C ILE A 69 -12.56 -8.82 6.87
N MET A 70 -12.27 -9.42 5.71
CA MET A 70 -12.27 -8.70 4.43
C MET A 70 -13.67 -8.25 4.03
N GLN A 71 -14.73 -8.92 4.49
CA GLN A 71 -16.10 -8.44 4.30
C GLN A 71 -16.32 -7.11 5.04
N GLU A 72 -15.74 -6.98 6.23
CA GLU A 72 -15.85 -5.76 7.04
C GLU A 72 -14.90 -4.66 6.53
N VAL A 73 -13.72 -5.01 6.03
CA VAL A 73 -12.82 -4.06 5.33
C VAL A 73 -13.52 -3.45 4.12
N VAL A 74 -14.22 -4.25 3.31
CA VAL A 74 -14.97 -3.75 2.15
C VAL A 74 -16.07 -2.78 2.59
N LYS A 75 -16.89 -3.16 3.57
CA LYS A 75 -17.94 -2.28 4.13
C LYS A 75 -17.38 -1.00 4.74
N PHE A 76 -16.22 -1.08 5.39
CA PHE A 76 -15.53 0.06 5.96
C PHE A 76 -15.07 1.04 4.88
N ALA A 77 -14.44 0.51 3.82
CA ALA A 77 -14.00 1.30 2.66
C ALA A 77 -15.19 1.93 1.89
N GLU A 78 -16.29 1.20 1.69
CA GLU A 78 -17.49 1.73 1.03
C GLU A 78 -18.15 2.88 1.80
N LYS A 79 -17.97 2.92 3.13
CA LYS A 79 -18.42 4.03 3.99
C LYS A 79 -17.43 5.22 4.01
N GLY A 80 -16.36 5.18 3.21
CA GLY A 80 -15.33 6.20 3.16
C GLY A 80 -14.21 6.01 4.18
N GLY A 81 -14.20 4.91 4.94
CA GLY A 81 -13.14 4.61 5.89
C GLY A 81 -11.79 4.37 5.19
N PRO A 82 -10.68 4.90 5.72
CA PRO A 82 -9.39 4.83 5.03
C PRO A 82 -8.66 3.49 5.21
N VAL A 83 -8.18 2.92 4.11
CA VAL A 83 -7.51 1.61 4.06
C VAL A 83 -6.19 1.71 3.28
N LEU A 84 -5.12 1.17 3.84
CA LEU A 84 -3.81 1.04 3.19
C LEU A 84 -3.44 -0.44 3.02
N GLY A 85 -3.21 -0.87 1.78
CA GLY A 85 -2.64 -2.17 1.46
C GLY A 85 -1.18 -2.06 1.02
N ILE A 86 -0.29 -2.73 1.74
CA ILE A 86 1.17 -2.68 1.49
C ILE A 86 1.65 -4.01 0.94
N CYS A 87 2.34 -4.02 -0.20
CA CYS A 87 2.87 -5.21 -0.88
C CYS A 87 1.78 -6.30 -1.04
N ASN A 88 1.77 -7.33 -0.19
CA ASN A 88 0.72 -8.35 -0.19
C ASN A 88 -0.67 -7.78 0.12
N GLY A 89 -0.75 -6.74 0.95
CA GLY A 89 -1.98 -6.00 1.15
C GLY A 89 -2.52 -5.38 -0.13
N PHE A 90 -1.67 -4.83 -1.01
CA PHE A 90 -2.13 -4.31 -2.29
C PHE A 90 -2.70 -5.43 -3.17
N GLN A 91 -2.01 -6.57 -3.25
CA GLN A 91 -2.49 -7.75 -3.95
C GLN A 91 -3.88 -8.21 -3.43
N ILE A 92 -4.06 -8.24 -2.10
CA ILE A 92 -5.34 -8.58 -1.47
C ILE A 92 -6.44 -7.58 -1.83
N LEU A 93 -6.15 -6.28 -1.85
CA LEU A 93 -7.13 -5.24 -2.20
C LEU A 93 -7.58 -5.33 -3.66
N LEU A 94 -6.67 -5.68 -4.58
CA LEU A 94 -7.01 -5.95 -5.99
C LEU A 94 -7.91 -7.18 -6.11
N GLU A 95 -7.56 -8.26 -5.41
CA GLU A 95 -8.36 -9.49 -5.39
C GLU A 95 -9.76 -9.28 -4.77
N ALA A 96 -9.86 -8.39 -3.80
CA ALA A 96 -11.13 -7.99 -3.18
C ALA A 96 -11.96 -7.02 -4.05
N GLY A 97 -11.40 -6.49 -5.13
CA GLY A 97 -12.07 -5.52 -6.01
C GLY A 97 -12.21 -4.12 -5.42
N LEU A 98 -11.46 -3.80 -4.35
CA LEU A 98 -11.46 -2.46 -3.74
C LEU A 98 -10.66 -1.45 -4.55
N ILE A 99 -9.71 -1.95 -5.35
CA ILE A 99 -8.90 -1.18 -6.29
C ILE A 99 -8.87 -1.97 -7.61
N PRO A 100 -8.92 -1.31 -8.79
CA PRO A 100 -8.89 -2.00 -10.07
C PRO A 100 -7.49 -2.50 -10.44
N GLY A 101 -7.43 -3.48 -11.35
CA GLY A 101 -6.19 -4.04 -11.89
C GLY A 101 -5.86 -5.42 -11.32
N ALA A 102 -4.64 -5.89 -11.58
CA ALA A 102 -4.12 -7.16 -11.10
C ALA A 102 -2.60 -7.09 -10.92
N MET A 103 -2.06 -8.04 -10.16
CA MET A 103 -0.61 -8.25 -10.03
C MET A 103 -0.17 -9.46 -10.84
N MET A 104 0.92 -9.29 -11.58
CA MET A 104 1.61 -10.35 -12.29
C MET A 104 2.97 -10.61 -11.63
N HIS A 105 3.62 -11.70 -12.05
CA HIS A 105 5.02 -11.91 -11.74
C HIS A 105 5.86 -10.73 -12.25
N ASN A 106 6.91 -10.38 -11.50
CA ASN A 106 7.90 -9.41 -11.97
C ASN A 106 8.40 -9.82 -13.36
N GLN A 107 8.71 -8.86 -14.23
CA GLN A 107 9.11 -9.11 -15.63
C GLN A 107 10.28 -10.10 -15.77
N ASP A 108 11.24 -10.07 -14.83
CA ASP A 108 12.39 -10.99 -14.80
C ASP A 108 12.12 -12.32 -14.08
N LEU A 109 10.88 -12.55 -13.62
CA LEU A 109 10.44 -13.75 -12.89
C LEU A 109 11.26 -14.04 -11.62
N ARG A 110 11.82 -12.99 -11.01
CA ARG A 110 12.64 -13.07 -9.80
C ARG A 110 12.05 -12.24 -8.67
N PHE A 111 12.26 -12.72 -7.45
CA PHE A 111 12.04 -11.94 -6.25
C PHE A 111 13.07 -10.80 -6.17
N VAL A 112 12.60 -9.59 -5.89
CA VAL A 112 13.43 -8.39 -5.75
C VAL A 112 13.31 -7.87 -4.33
N CYS A 113 14.45 -7.71 -3.66
CA CYS A 113 14.58 -7.11 -2.34
C CYS A 113 15.67 -6.04 -2.41
N LYS A 114 15.28 -4.77 -2.53
CA LYS A 114 16.20 -3.63 -2.65
C LYS A 114 15.49 -2.32 -2.30
N ASN A 115 16.27 -1.28 -2.10
CA ASN A 115 15.79 0.10 -2.07
C ASN A 115 15.50 0.59 -3.49
N VAL A 116 14.41 1.35 -3.65
CA VAL A 116 14.00 1.95 -4.92
C VAL A 116 13.48 3.35 -4.70
N PHE A 117 13.57 4.17 -5.74
CA PHE A 117 13.00 5.49 -5.71
C PHE A 117 11.56 5.47 -6.23
N ILE A 118 10.67 6.16 -5.52
CA ILE A 118 9.31 6.42 -5.97
C ILE A 118 9.05 7.93 -5.99
N ARG A 119 8.28 8.38 -6.97
CA ARG A 119 7.88 9.77 -7.15
C ARG A 119 6.39 9.95 -6.83
N CYS A 120 6.07 10.98 -6.06
CA CYS A 120 4.68 11.42 -5.81
C CYS A 120 4.10 12.09 -7.07
N GLU A 121 3.00 11.56 -7.59
CA GLU A 121 2.34 12.10 -8.79
C GLU A 121 1.20 13.07 -8.47
N THR A 122 0.57 12.92 -7.31
CA THR A 122 -0.53 13.77 -6.84
C THR A 122 -0.53 13.92 -5.33
N THR A 123 -0.89 15.10 -4.87
CA THR A 123 -1.06 15.46 -3.45
C THR A 123 -2.53 15.48 -3.04
N ASP A 124 -3.44 15.18 -3.98
CA ASP A 124 -4.88 15.24 -3.76
C ASP A 124 -5.40 13.93 -3.15
N SER A 125 -4.83 13.53 -2.01
CA SER A 125 -5.25 12.33 -1.30
C SER A 125 -4.89 12.42 0.17
N LEU A 126 -5.65 11.72 1.02
CA LEU A 126 -5.33 11.60 2.44
C LEU A 126 -3.96 10.93 2.68
N PHE A 127 -3.44 10.19 1.69
CA PHE A 127 -2.13 9.53 1.77
C PHE A 127 -0.97 10.42 1.31
N THR A 128 -1.24 11.55 0.65
CA THR A 128 -0.19 12.38 0.01
C THR A 128 -0.35 13.89 0.24
N ASN A 129 -1.28 14.32 1.09
CA ASN A 129 -1.62 15.75 1.31
C ASN A 129 -0.51 16.59 1.94
N THR A 130 0.46 15.99 2.62
CA THR A 130 1.64 16.70 3.16
C THR A 130 2.84 16.64 2.22
N LEU A 131 2.73 15.93 1.09
CA LEU A 131 3.81 15.75 0.13
C LEU A 131 3.83 16.88 -0.89
N THR A 132 4.91 16.95 -1.67
CA THR A 132 4.99 17.81 -2.86
C THR A 132 4.90 16.95 -4.13
N LYS A 133 4.12 17.39 -5.12
CA LYS A 133 4.09 16.72 -6.43
C LYS A 133 5.49 16.72 -7.05
N GLY A 134 5.94 15.55 -7.50
CA GLY A 134 7.29 15.33 -8.03
C GLY A 134 8.34 15.02 -6.96
N GLN A 135 7.98 15.02 -5.67
CA GLN A 135 8.90 14.60 -4.60
C GLN A 135 9.27 13.13 -4.76
N VAL A 136 10.56 12.83 -4.57
CA VAL A 136 11.14 11.49 -4.69
C VAL A 136 11.48 10.95 -3.29
N PHE A 137 11.25 9.66 -3.09
CA PHE A 137 11.46 8.94 -1.83
C PHE A 137 12.25 7.66 -2.07
N ASP A 138 13.19 7.32 -1.19
CA ASP A 138 13.85 6.01 -1.16
C ASP A 138 13.08 5.06 -0.23
N ILE A 139 12.37 4.09 -0.81
CA ILE A 139 11.51 3.14 -0.09
C ILE A 139 11.89 1.71 -0.49
N PRO A 140 12.03 0.77 0.47
CA PRO A 140 12.35 -0.62 0.16
C PRO A 140 11.18 -1.34 -0.53
N VAL A 141 11.51 -2.28 -1.40
CA VAL A 141 10.59 -3.25 -2.02
C VAL A 141 11.05 -4.67 -1.71
N SER A 142 10.11 -5.62 -1.63
CA SER A 142 10.39 -7.01 -1.28
C SER A 142 9.32 -7.95 -1.86
N HIS A 143 9.33 -8.18 -3.18
CA HIS A 143 8.26 -8.94 -3.86
C HIS A 143 8.72 -9.71 -5.10
N GLY A 144 8.02 -10.81 -5.41
CA GLY A 144 8.14 -11.57 -6.67
C GLY A 144 6.98 -11.35 -7.64
N GLU A 145 5.83 -10.90 -7.14
CA GLU A 145 4.60 -10.63 -7.90
C GLU A 145 4.14 -9.17 -7.72
N GLY A 146 4.97 -8.20 -8.14
CA GLY A 146 4.65 -6.77 -8.01
C GLY A 146 4.52 -6.03 -9.33
N ASN A 147 4.37 -6.76 -10.44
CA ASN A 147 4.13 -6.16 -11.75
C ASN A 147 2.64 -5.80 -11.85
N TYR A 148 2.31 -4.53 -11.59
CA TYR A 148 0.95 -4.04 -11.69
C TYR A 148 0.50 -3.96 -13.15
N HIS A 149 -0.68 -4.51 -13.43
CA HIS A 149 -1.26 -4.53 -14.75
C HIS A 149 -2.73 -4.13 -14.74
N ILE A 150 -3.11 -3.37 -15.77
CA ILE A 150 -4.50 -3.03 -16.08
C ILE A 150 -4.60 -2.82 -17.60
N ASN A 151 -5.77 -3.03 -18.18
CA ASN A 151 -5.99 -2.78 -19.60
C ASN A 151 -5.93 -1.28 -19.94
N GLU A 152 -5.82 -0.95 -21.23
CA GLU A 152 -5.66 0.42 -21.71
C GLU A 152 -6.78 1.37 -21.25
N SER A 153 -8.04 0.92 -21.26
CA SER A 153 -9.16 1.73 -20.80
C SER A 153 -9.11 1.99 -19.29
N GLY A 154 -8.69 1.00 -18.49
CA GLY A 154 -8.49 1.15 -17.06
C GLY A 154 -7.31 2.06 -16.73
N LEU A 155 -6.18 1.93 -17.43
CA LEU A 155 -5.04 2.85 -17.29
C LEU A 155 -5.45 4.28 -17.60
N LYS A 156 -6.14 4.49 -18.72
CA LYS A 156 -6.68 5.80 -19.08
C LYS A 156 -7.61 6.34 -18.01
N SER A 157 -8.50 5.52 -17.45
CA SER A 157 -9.39 5.97 -16.37
C SER A 157 -8.61 6.37 -15.12
N LEU A 158 -7.57 5.64 -14.74
CA LEU A 158 -6.74 5.99 -13.58
C LEU A 158 -6.02 7.33 -13.79
N GLN A 159 -5.53 7.58 -15.00
CA GLN A 159 -4.89 8.84 -15.37
C GLN A 159 -5.88 10.01 -15.40
N ASP A 160 -7.03 9.83 -16.05
CA ASP A 160 -8.07 10.87 -16.17
C ASP A 160 -8.66 11.27 -14.80
N LYS A 161 -8.67 10.33 -13.84
CA LYS A 161 -9.17 10.55 -12.47
C LYS A 161 -8.08 10.87 -11.44
N ASP A 162 -6.82 11.03 -11.86
CA ASP A 162 -5.69 11.33 -10.97
C ASP A 162 -5.54 10.32 -9.80
N GLN A 163 -5.66 9.02 -10.12
CA GLN A 163 -5.65 7.93 -9.14
C GLN A 163 -4.29 7.24 -8.97
N ILE A 164 -3.28 7.69 -9.71
CA ILE A 164 -1.91 7.17 -9.58
C ILE A 164 -1.19 8.05 -8.57
N LEU A 165 -0.86 7.49 -7.40
CA LEU A 165 -0.24 8.25 -6.31
C LEU A 165 1.28 8.19 -6.40
N PHE A 166 1.83 7.03 -6.76
CA PHE A 166 3.26 6.81 -6.81
C PHE A 166 3.69 6.07 -8.08
N ARG A 167 4.82 6.50 -8.65
CA ARG A 167 5.50 5.80 -9.73
C ARG A 167 6.94 5.48 -9.37
N TYR A 168 7.46 4.36 -9.86
CA TYR A 168 8.88 4.03 -9.79
C TYR A 168 9.69 5.00 -10.64
N SER A 169 10.68 5.65 -10.03
CA SER A 169 11.57 6.61 -10.68
C SER A 169 13.03 6.30 -10.36
N ASP A 170 13.96 6.99 -11.02
CA ASP A 170 15.32 7.12 -10.51
C ASP A 170 15.37 8.17 -9.38
N ALA A 171 16.57 8.41 -8.85
CA ALA A 171 16.81 9.36 -7.77
C ALA A 171 16.52 10.82 -8.17
N ASP A 172 16.57 11.13 -9.46
CA ASP A 172 16.28 12.47 -10.00
C ASP A 172 14.78 12.62 -10.36
N GLY A 173 13.98 11.56 -10.18
CA GLY A 173 12.56 11.55 -10.46
C GLY A 173 12.21 11.25 -11.91
N ASN A 174 13.13 10.75 -12.74
CA ASN A 174 12.83 10.32 -14.10
C ASN A 174 12.25 8.91 -14.12
N LEU A 175 11.33 8.65 -15.05
CA LEU A 175 10.75 7.33 -15.27
C LEU A 175 11.59 6.61 -16.33
N THR A 176 12.44 5.67 -15.91
CA THR A 176 13.37 4.95 -16.78
C THR A 176 13.07 3.45 -16.78
N GLU A 177 13.41 2.73 -17.85
CA GLU A 177 13.20 1.27 -17.88
C GLU A 177 13.88 0.56 -16.70
N GLU A 178 15.05 1.07 -16.26
CA GLU A 178 15.77 0.55 -15.09
C GLU A 178 15.02 0.80 -13.76
N SER A 179 14.38 1.97 -13.61
CA SER A 179 13.58 2.25 -12.42
C SER A 179 12.34 1.35 -12.35
N ASN A 180 11.77 0.96 -13.50
CA ASN A 180 10.66 0.02 -13.59
C ASN A 180 11.10 -1.46 -13.54
N PHE A 181 11.86 -1.81 -12.50
CA PHE A 181 12.50 -3.13 -12.35
C PHE A 181 11.52 -4.33 -12.33
N ASN A 182 10.23 -4.10 -12.08
CA ASN A 182 9.22 -5.17 -12.04
C ASN A 182 8.34 -5.22 -13.30
N GLY A 183 8.41 -4.22 -14.17
CA GLY A 183 7.65 -4.14 -15.42
C GLY A 183 6.20 -3.66 -15.26
N SER A 184 5.87 -2.99 -14.15
CA SER A 184 4.54 -2.43 -13.93
C SER A 184 4.14 -1.46 -15.04
N ILE A 185 2.89 -1.53 -15.49
CA ILE A 185 2.38 -0.61 -16.51
C ILE A 185 2.54 0.84 -16.03
N ASP A 186 3.06 1.71 -16.90
CA ASP A 186 3.26 3.13 -16.62
C ASP A 186 4.12 3.40 -15.36
N HIS A 187 5.01 2.47 -14.97
CA HIS A 187 5.85 2.57 -13.77
C HIS A 187 5.05 2.67 -12.46
N ILE A 188 3.78 2.24 -12.44
CA ILE A 188 2.91 2.40 -11.27
C ILE A 188 3.46 1.63 -10.05
N ALA A 189 3.66 2.34 -8.94
CA ALA A 189 4.07 1.78 -7.65
C ALA A 189 2.94 1.77 -6.62
N GLY A 190 1.96 2.68 -6.76
CA GLY A 190 0.77 2.70 -5.92
C GLY A 190 -0.36 3.57 -6.50
N ILE A 191 -1.60 3.16 -6.24
CA ILE A 191 -2.82 3.77 -6.76
C ILE A 191 -3.91 3.85 -5.68
N THR A 192 -4.89 4.72 -5.90
CA THR A 192 -6.07 4.84 -5.02
C THR A 192 -7.37 4.47 -5.73
N ASN A 193 -8.39 4.06 -4.97
CA ASN A 193 -9.74 3.82 -5.49
C ASN A 193 -10.49 5.13 -5.88
N ASP A 194 -11.69 5.01 -6.44
CA ASP A 194 -12.53 6.16 -6.88
C ASP A 194 -12.91 7.09 -5.72
N GLY A 195 -13.12 6.54 -4.53
CA GLY A 195 -13.40 7.31 -3.30
C GLY A 195 -12.15 7.95 -2.67
N ARG A 196 -10.97 7.67 -3.21
CA ARG A 196 -9.64 8.14 -2.75
C ARG A 196 -9.32 7.83 -1.29
N ASN A 197 -10.01 6.84 -0.71
CA ASN A 197 -9.87 6.39 0.66
C ASN A 197 -9.15 5.03 0.78
N VAL A 198 -8.87 4.36 -0.33
CA VAL A 198 -8.15 3.08 -0.34
C VAL A 198 -6.89 3.23 -1.18
N LEU A 199 -5.72 3.12 -0.56
CA LEU A 199 -4.41 3.09 -1.24
C LEU A 199 -3.85 1.67 -1.25
N GLY A 200 -3.44 1.21 -2.42
CA GLY A 200 -2.60 0.03 -2.58
C GLY A 200 -1.23 0.44 -3.11
N MET A 201 -0.16 -0.01 -2.46
CA MET A 201 1.22 0.23 -2.92
C MET A 201 2.13 -0.98 -2.70
N MET A 202 3.06 -1.19 -3.63
CA MET A 202 4.03 -2.30 -3.55
C MET A 202 5.26 -2.01 -2.67
N PRO A 203 5.83 -0.79 -2.65
CA PRO A 203 6.89 -0.44 -1.72
C PRO A 203 6.42 -0.51 -0.26
N HIS A 204 7.37 -0.71 0.67
CA HIS A 204 7.14 -0.87 2.10
C HIS A 204 7.50 0.42 2.87
N PRO A 205 6.59 1.41 2.97
CA PRO A 205 6.86 2.64 3.72
C PRO A 205 7.07 2.35 5.22
N GLU A 206 6.43 1.31 5.77
CA GLU A 206 6.58 0.87 7.16
C GLU A 206 7.98 0.35 7.49
N ARG A 207 8.77 0.00 6.47
CA ARG A 207 10.19 -0.38 6.62
C ARG A 207 11.15 0.78 6.42
N ALA A 208 10.70 1.89 5.84
CA ALA A 208 11.47 3.13 5.67
C ALA A 208 11.15 4.14 6.78
N MET A 209 11.22 3.71 8.04
CA MET A 209 10.82 4.56 9.17
C MET A 209 12.00 5.05 10.01
N GLU A 210 13.18 4.47 9.87
CA GLU A 210 14.34 4.78 10.69
C GLU A 210 15.60 4.76 9.83
N LYS A 211 16.43 5.81 9.91
CA LYS A 211 17.70 5.88 9.15
C LYS A 211 18.61 4.69 9.41
N LEU A 212 18.51 4.07 10.59
CA LEU A 212 19.23 2.84 10.94
C LEU A 212 18.87 1.66 10.01
N LEU A 213 17.65 1.62 9.49
CA LEU A 213 17.13 0.61 8.55
C LEU A 213 17.40 0.98 7.08
N GLY A 214 18.06 2.12 6.81
CA GLY A 214 18.48 2.56 5.49
C GLY A 214 17.74 3.79 4.96
N SER A 215 16.50 4.03 5.39
CA SER A 215 15.70 5.20 4.99
C SER A 215 14.68 5.56 6.06
N ASP A 216 14.36 6.84 6.20
CA ASP A 216 13.23 7.33 6.98
C ASP A 216 12.17 8.08 6.14
N ASP A 217 12.24 7.95 4.81
CA ASP A 217 11.33 8.61 3.87
C ASP A 217 9.89 8.09 3.95
N GLY A 218 9.65 6.91 4.52
CA GLY A 218 8.31 6.37 4.73
C GLY A 218 7.49 7.15 5.76
N LYS A 219 8.16 7.86 6.70
CA LYS A 219 7.49 8.65 7.75
C LYS A 219 6.52 9.67 7.19
N ILE A 220 6.92 10.37 6.14
CA ILE A 220 6.15 11.50 5.59
C ILE A 220 4.83 11.05 4.95
N ILE A 221 4.76 9.80 4.47
CA ILE A 221 3.53 9.18 3.98
C ILE A 221 2.57 8.92 5.16
N PHE A 222 3.08 8.44 6.29
CA PHE A 222 2.27 8.28 7.51
C PHE A 222 1.89 9.62 8.16
N ASP A 223 2.72 10.65 8.04
CA ASP A 223 2.36 12.02 8.45
C ASP A 223 1.16 12.55 7.65
N SER A 224 1.10 12.30 6.33
CA SER A 224 -0.08 12.63 5.51
C SER A 224 -1.35 11.99 6.06
N ILE A 225 -1.29 10.69 6.38
CA ILE A 225 -2.41 9.93 6.93
C ILE A 225 -2.86 10.53 8.26
N LEU A 226 -1.92 10.76 9.18
CA LEU A 226 -2.23 11.30 10.50
C LEU A 226 -2.80 12.72 10.42
N ASN A 227 -2.25 13.57 9.56
CA ASN A 227 -2.75 14.92 9.33
C ASN A 227 -4.20 14.91 8.84
N SER A 228 -4.57 13.99 7.94
CA SER A 228 -5.97 13.86 7.51
C SER A 228 -6.89 13.35 8.62
N LEU A 229 -6.43 12.41 9.44
CA LEU A 229 -7.24 11.85 10.53
C LEU A 229 -7.42 12.79 11.72
N SER A 230 -6.52 13.77 11.91
CA SER A 230 -6.65 14.78 12.97
C SER A 230 -7.50 15.99 12.58
N VAL A 231 -7.78 16.16 11.28
CA VAL A 231 -8.64 17.23 10.74
C VAL A 231 -10.11 16.75 10.55
N ALA A 232 -10.35 15.44 10.60
CA ALA A 232 -11.67 14.80 10.45
C ALA A 232 -12.52 14.77 11.74
#